data_AF-A0A435ZWD5-F1
#
_entry.id   AF-A0A435ZWD5-F1
#
_cell.length_a   1.000
_cell.length_b   1.000
_cell.length_c   1.000
_cell.angle_alpha   90.00
_cell.angle_beta   90.00
_cell.angle_gamma   90.00
#
_symmetry.space_group_name_H-M   'P 1'
#
loop_
_entity.id
_entity.type
_entity.pdbx_description
1 polymer ?
#
loop_
_entity_poly.entity_id
_entity_poly.type
_entity_poly.pdbx_seq_one_letter_code
_entity_poly.pdbx_strand_id
1 'polypeptide(L)'
;MRQGRARWLTRLAIVTGMAISALPAYAKQTTEPVKITSFSGAYLAARIAEGDNDLDSAIAYYKQALAFDPSDTGLQQSLMLSLIAQGRFDESLVYADKLKEVPDVERFSRLALAVDSFHKKDFTKAQYWL
;
A
#
# COMPACT_ATOMS: atom_id res chain seq x y z
N MET A 1 -79.81 0.16 -40.89
CA MET A 1 -79.73 1.32 -39.98
C MET A 1 -79.07 0.89 -38.68
N ARG A 2 -77.94 1.56 -38.37
CA ARG A 2 -77.45 1.97 -37.03
C ARG A 2 -77.23 0.86 -35.98
N GLN A 3 -76.00 0.35 -35.88
CA GLN A 3 -74.91 0.85 -35.03
C GLN A 3 -75.00 0.34 -33.59
N GLY A 4 -74.11 -0.59 -33.25
CA GLY A 4 -73.87 -1.02 -31.86
C GLY A 4 -72.59 -1.83 -31.66
N ARG A 5 -71.66 -1.83 -32.62
CA ARG A 5 -70.36 -2.51 -32.53
C ARG A 5 -69.23 -1.48 -32.49
N ALA A 6 -69.01 -0.82 -31.35
CA ALA A 6 -67.86 0.08 -31.21
C ALA A 6 -67.58 0.52 -29.76
N ARG A 7 -67.50 -0.38 -28.76
CA ARG A 7 -67.10 0.04 -27.39
C ARG A 7 -66.23 -0.95 -26.61
N TRP A 8 -65.53 -1.87 -27.28
CA TRP A 8 -64.64 -2.84 -26.61
C TRP A 8 -63.16 -2.74 -26.98
N LEU A 9 -62.72 -1.71 -27.72
CA LEU A 9 -61.32 -1.57 -28.17
C LEU A 9 -60.60 -0.32 -27.64
N THR A 10 -61.07 0.29 -26.55
CA THR A 10 -60.36 1.39 -25.87
C THR A 10 -59.91 1.01 -24.47
N ARG A 11 -59.16 -0.10 -24.37
CA ARG A 11 -58.31 -0.42 -23.22
C ARG A 11 -56.98 -1.03 -23.69
N LEU A 12 -56.27 -0.32 -24.57
CA LEU A 12 -54.89 -0.69 -24.90
C LEU A 12 -54.11 0.56 -25.29
N ALA A 13 -53.86 1.44 -24.32
CA ALA A 13 -52.93 2.53 -24.49
C ALA A 13 -52.31 2.86 -23.13
N ILE A 14 -50.97 2.89 -23.11
CA ILE A 14 -50.08 3.30 -22.02
C ILE A 14 -49.68 2.14 -21.07
N VAL A 15 -48.80 1.25 -21.57
CA VAL A 15 -47.79 0.56 -20.73
C VAL A 15 -46.37 0.70 -21.34
N THR A 16 -46.19 1.39 -22.47
CA THR A 16 -44.91 1.43 -23.20
C THR A 16 -43.88 2.46 -22.69
N GLY A 17 -43.92 2.84 -21.42
CA GLY A 17 -43.04 3.89 -20.88
C GLY A 17 -42.21 3.53 -19.63
N MET A 18 -42.40 2.34 -19.05
CA MET A 18 -41.82 2.03 -17.73
C MET A 18 -41.20 0.63 -17.71
N ALA A 19 -40.18 0.41 -18.52
CA ALA A 19 -39.41 -0.83 -18.52
C ALA A 19 -37.89 -0.60 -18.69
N ILE A 20 -37.37 0.51 -18.17
CA ILE A 20 -35.90 0.71 -18.03
C ILE A 20 -35.47 0.60 -16.55
N SER A 21 -36.41 0.41 -15.63
CA SER A 21 -36.08 0.21 -14.22
C SER A 21 -35.56 -1.20 -13.94
N ALA A 22 -34.26 -1.27 -13.66
CA ALA A 22 -33.60 -2.26 -12.80
C ALA A 22 -33.21 -3.61 -13.40
N LEU A 23 -32.37 -3.62 -14.44
CA LEU A 23 -31.34 -4.66 -14.47
C LEU A 23 -30.30 -4.31 -13.40
N PRO A 24 -30.04 -5.17 -12.40
CA PRO A 24 -28.92 -4.94 -11.50
C PRO A 24 -27.66 -4.88 -12.35
N ALA A 25 -27.01 -3.72 -12.37
CA ALA A 25 -25.68 -3.59 -12.94
C ALA A 25 -24.72 -4.34 -12.00
N TYR A 26 -24.49 -5.62 -12.30
CA TYR A 26 -23.44 -6.38 -11.63
C TYR A 26 -22.11 -5.76 -12.03
N ALA A 27 -21.41 -5.17 -11.06
CA ALA A 27 -20.01 -4.83 -11.24
C ALA A 27 -19.27 -6.10 -11.63
N LYS A 28 -18.59 -6.10 -12.78
CA LYS A 28 -17.77 -7.22 -13.22
C LYS A 28 -16.69 -7.43 -12.16
N GLN A 29 -16.86 -8.44 -11.31
CA GLN A 29 -15.86 -8.83 -10.33
C GLN A 29 -14.66 -9.36 -11.12
N THR A 30 -13.65 -8.50 -11.27
CA THR A 30 -12.36 -8.92 -11.79
C THR A 30 -11.74 -9.85 -10.75
N THR A 31 -11.56 -11.12 -11.13
CA THR A 31 -10.94 -12.15 -10.29
C THR A 31 -9.42 -12.00 -10.22
N GLU A 32 -8.83 -11.10 -11.01
CA GLU A 32 -7.41 -10.83 -10.92
C GLU A 32 -7.09 -10.00 -9.68
N PRO A 33 -6.07 -10.40 -8.88
CA PRO A 33 -5.64 -9.62 -7.73
C PRO A 33 -5.18 -8.24 -8.19
N VAL A 34 -5.53 -7.21 -7.41
CA VAL A 34 -5.11 -5.83 -7.67
C VAL A 34 -3.59 -5.78 -7.69
N LYS A 35 -3.01 -5.44 -8.85
CA LYS A 35 -1.56 -5.25 -8.99
C LYS A 35 -1.23 -3.81 -8.63
N ILE A 36 -0.38 -3.63 -7.63
CA ILE A 36 0.16 -2.32 -7.29
C ILE A 36 1.31 -2.03 -8.26
N THR A 37 1.19 -0.98 -9.07
CA THR A 37 2.18 -0.64 -10.11
C THR A 37 2.62 0.83 -10.09
N SER A 38 2.12 1.64 -9.16
CA SER A 38 2.47 3.05 -9.03
C SER A 38 3.21 3.31 -7.72
N PHE A 39 3.99 4.39 -7.67
CA PHE A 39 4.62 4.89 -6.45
C PHE A 39 3.60 5.08 -5.33
N SER A 40 2.53 5.84 -5.60
CA SER A 40 1.50 6.15 -4.59
C SER A 40 0.78 4.90 -4.09
N GLY A 41 0.55 3.92 -4.97
CA GLY A 41 -0.04 2.63 -4.60
C GLY A 41 0.88 1.83 -3.69
N ALA A 42 2.17 1.73 -4.05
CA ALA A 42 3.16 1.01 -3.24
C ALA A 42 3.37 1.71 -1.89
N TYR A 43 3.52 3.03 -1.88
CA TYR A 43 3.66 3.80 -0.66
C TYR A 43 2.45 3.62 0.27
N LEU A 44 1.22 3.81 -0.23
CA LEU A 44 0.03 3.68 0.59
C LEU A 44 -0.14 2.24 1.11
N ALA A 45 0.09 1.23 0.28
CA ALA A 45 0.03 -0.17 0.70
C ALA A 45 1.07 -0.47 1.79
N ALA A 46 2.28 0.10 1.68
CA ALA A 46 3.30 -0.02 2.71
C ALA A 46 2.86 0.60 4.04
N ARG A 47 2.27 1.81 4.02
CA ARG A 47 1.75 2.49 5.22
C ARG A 47 0.64 1.71 5.91
N ILE A 48 -0.27 1.13 5.13
CA ILE A 48 -1.36 0.30 5.68
C ILE A 48 -0.80 -0.98 6.30
N ALA A 49 0.06 -1.71 5.58
CA ALA A 49 0.68 -2.93 6.08
C ALA A 49 1.53 -2.67 7.35
N GLU A 50 2.28 -1.57 7.39
CA GLU A 50 3.01 -1.13 8.58
C GLU A 50 2.08 -0.89 9.77
N GLY A 51 0.97 -0.18 9.55
CA GLY A 51 -0.05 0.07 10.58
C GLY A 51 -0.73 -1.21 11.09
N ASP A 52 -0.90 -2.20 10.22
CA ASP A 52 -1.44 -3.52 10.54
C ASP A 52 -0.40 -4.47 11.16
N ASN A 53 0.85 -4.02 11.34
CA ASN A 53 2.00 -4.82 11.79
C ASN A 53 2.30 -6.03 10.88
N ASP A 54 1.87 -5.98 9.61
CA ASP A 54 2.29 -6.89 8.54
C ASP A 54 3.60 -6.37 7.93
N LEU A 55 4.68 -6.57 8.67
CA LEU A 55 5.98 -5.98 8.35
C LEU A 55 6.60 -6.58 7.08
N ASP A 56 6.33 -7.84 6.75
CA ASP A 56 6.83 -8.45 5.52
C ASP A 56 6.20 -7.80 4.28
N SER A 57 4.88 -7.57 4.30
CA SER A 57 4.20 -6.80 3.25
C SER A 57 4.67 -5.35 3.21
N ALA A 58 4.82 -4.70 4.37
CA ALA A 58 5.31 -3.32 4.45
C ALA A 58 6.70 -3.18 3.80
N ILE A 59 7.63 -4.08 4.13
CA ILE A 59 8.98 -4.12 3.54
C ILE A 59 8.91 -4.29 2.02
N ALA A 60 8.07 -5.21 1.53
CA ALA A 60 7.93 -5.46 0.09
C ALA A 60 7.42 -4.21 -0.65
N TYR A 61 6.40 -3.56 -0.10
CA TYR A 61 5.83 -2.36 -0.71
C TYR A 61 6.73 -1.13 -0.57
N TYR A 62 7.46 -0.97 0.54
CA TYR A 62 8.47 0.08 0.66
C TYR A 62 9.62 -0.11 -0.33
N LYS A 63 10.10 -1.35 -0.54
CA LYS A 63 11.08 -1.66 -1.59
C LYS A 63 10.55 -1.29 -2.97
N GLN A 64 9.27 -1.59 -3.25
CA GLN A 64 8.64 -1.22 -4.51
C GLN A 64 8.50 0.31 -4.68
N ALA A 65 8.12 1.04 -3.62
CA ALA A 65 8.03 2.49 -3.65
C ALA A 65 9.42 3.13 -3.87
N LEU A 66 10.44 2.63 -3.15
CA LEU A 66 11.82 3.11 -3.25
C LEU A 66 12.43 2.84 -4.64
N ALA A 67 11.91 1.89 -5.42
CA ALA A 67 12.37 1.66 -6.79
C ALA A 67 12.03 2.83 -7.74
N PHE A 68 11.06 3.69 -7.40
CA PHE A 68 10.75 4.89 -8.18
C PHE A 68 11.73 6.03 -7.90
N ASP A 69 12.14 6.20 -6.64
CA ASP A 69 13.19 7.13 -6.24
C ASP A 69 14.09 6.50 -5.17
N PRO A 70 15.23 5.91 -5.58
CA PRO A 70 16.16 5.29 -4.65
C PRO A 70 16.83 6.25 -3.67
N SER A 71 16.74 7.57 -3.90
CA SER A 71 17.37 8.60 -3.08
C SER A 71 16.46 9.18 -2.00
N ASP A 72 15.18 8.83 -2.01
CA ASP A 72 14.19 9.28 -1.01
C ASP A 72 14.58 8.76 0.39
N THR A 73 15.11 9.66 1.22
CA THR A 73 15.59 9.36 2.57
C THR A 73 14.45 8.95 3.51
N GLY A 74 13.24 9.47 3.29
CA GLY A 74 12.05 9.09 4.06
C GLY A 74 11.65 7.64 3.80
N LEU A 75 11.66 7.21 2.53
CA LEU A 75 11.42 5.80 2.19
C LEU A 75 12.53 4.88 2.64
N GLN A 76 13.79 5.29 2.53
CA GLN A 76 14.91 4.54 3.08
C GLN A 76 14.77 4.38 4.61
N GLN A 77 14.36 5.42 5.32
CA GLN A 77 14.09 5.37 6.75
C GLN A 77 12.94 4.41 7.08
N SER A 78 11.79 4.55 6.43
CA SER A 78 10.63 3.67 6.66
C SER A 78 10.99 2.20 6.41
N LEU A 79 11.73 1.92 5.35
CA LEU A 79 12.22 0.57 5.05
C LEU A 79 13.21 0.07 6.11
N MET A 80 14.17 0.90 6.52
CA MET A 80 15.12 0.57 7.58
C MET A 80 14.42 0.21 8.89
N LEU A 81 13.45 1.02 9.31
CA LEU A 81 12.70 0.80 10.55
C LEU A 81 11.82 -0.46 10.45
N SER A 82 11.18 -0.69 9.32
CA SER A 82 10.39 -1.91 9.08
C SER A 82 11.27 -3.17 9.14
N LEU A 83 12.48 -3.12 8.55
CA LEU A 83 13.46 -4.20 8.61
C LEU A 83 13.92 -4.47 10.04
N ILE A 84 14.22 -3.42 10.82
CA ILE A 84 14.58 -3.53 12.24
C ILE A 84 13.43 -4.16 13.05
N ALA A 85 12.21 -3.67 12.86
CA ALA A 85 11.03 -4.17 13.56
C ALA A 85 10.76 -5.66 13.25
N GLN A 86 11.03 -6.10 12.02
CA GLN A 86 10.90 -7.50 11.60
C GLN A 86 12.11 -8.37 12.00
N GLY A 87 13.12 -7.80 12.65
CA GLY A 87 14.35 -8.50 13.05
C GLY A 87 15.33 -8.76 11.90
N ARG A 88 15.10 -8.20 10.72
CA ARG A 88 15.96 -8.29 9.53
C ARG A 88 17.10 -7.28 9.61
N PHE A 89 17.87 -7.34 10.69
CA PHE A 89 18.91 -6.36 11.03
C PHE A 89 19.97 -6.24 9.93
N ASP A 90 20.45 -7.36 9.38
CA ASP A 90 21.51 -7.35 8.36
C ASP A 90 21.12 -6.53 7.11
N GLU A 91 19.87 -6.65 6.66
CA GLU A 91 19.35 -5.86 5.52
C GLU A 91 19.19 -4.38 5.88
N SER A 92 18.89 -4.06 7.14
CA SER A 92 18.74 -2.67 7.59
C SER A 92 20.05 -1.89 7.55
N LEU A 93 21.20 -2.56 7.70
CA LEU A 93 22.51 -1.92 7.82
C LEU A 93 22.91 -1.09 6.60
N VAL A 94 22.48 -1.49 5.40
CA VAL A 94 22.73 -0.71 4.17
C VAL A 94 22.05 0.66 4.23
N TYR A 95 20.86 0.73 4.80
CA TYR A 95 20.13 1.99 4.97
C TYR A 95 20.64 2.77 6.17
N ALA A 96 20.96 2.08 7.27
CA ALA A 96 21.57 2.71 8.43
C ALA A 96 22.89 3.42 8.08
N ASP A 97 23.74 2.79 7.26
CA ASP A 97 24.98 3.43 6.82
C ASP A 97 24.75 4.68 5.95
N LYS A 98 23.76 4.63 5.04
CA LYS A 98 23.38 5.79 4.20
C LYS A 98 22.78 6.94 5.00
N LEU A 99 22.00 6.62 6.03
CA LEU A 99 21.20 7.58 6.78
C LEU A 99 21.89 8.07 8.06
N LYS A 100 23.13 7.65 8.34
CA LYS A 100 23.85 7.98 9.58
C LYS A 100 24.22 9.46 9.74
N GLU A 101 24.14 10.25 8.67
CA GLU A 101 24.44 11.69 8.67
C GLU A 101 23.19 12.54 8.39
N VAL A 102 22.00 11.92 8.32
CA VAL A 102 20.74 12.63 8.06
C VAL A 102 20.17 13.07 9.42
N PRO A 103 20.11 14.39 9.73
CA PRO A 103 19.86 14.88 11.10
C PRO A 103 18.60 14.34 11.79
N ASP A 104 17.53 14.08 11.03
CA ASP A 104 16.25 13.60 11.57
C ASP A 104 16.17 12.06 11.68
N VAL A 105 17.15 11.34 11.11
CA VAL A 105 17.13 9.88 10.96
C VAL A 105 18.31 9.21 11.66
N GLU A 106 19.44 9.92 11.78
CA GLU A 106 20.72 9.39 12.23
C GLU A 106 20.63 8.63 13.57
N ARG A 107 19.71 9.03 14.47
CA ARG A 107 19.53 8.36 15.77
C ARG A 107 19.17 6.87 15.62
N PHE A 108 18.28 6.53 14.70
CA PHE A 108 17.89 5.14 14.45
C PHE A 108 18.98 4.39 13.69
N SER A 109 19.61 5.06 12.73
CA SER A 109 20.74 4.54 11.97
C SER A 109 21.91 4.15 12.88
N ARG A 110 22.31 5.06 13.78
CA ARG A 110 23.39 4.85 14.75
C ARG A 110 23.06 3.71 15.71
N LEU A 111 21.81 3.59 16.16
CA LEU A 111 21.40 2.46 16.99
C LEU A 111 21.56 1.12 16.26
N ALA A 112 21.11 1.03 15.00
CA ALA A 112 21.28 -0.18 14.20
C ALA A 112 22.76 -0.55 14.01
N LEU A 113 23.62 0.44 13.74
CA LEU A 113 25.07 0.27 13.60
C LEU A 113 25.75 -0.12 14.94
N ALA A 114 25.26 0.38 16.07
CA ALA A 114 25.72 0.00 17.40
C ALA A 114 25.40 -1.48 17.69
N VAL A 115 24.17 -1.92 17.41
CA VAL A 115 23.72 -3.31 17.58
C VAL A 115 24.57 -4.27 16.72
N ASP A 116 24.83 -3.92 15.47
CA ASP A 116 25.74 -4.69 14.61
C ASP A 116 27.16 -4.76 15.18
N SER A 117 27.67 -3.65 15.72
CA SER A 117 28.99 -3.61 16.35
C SER A 117 29.05 -4.50 17.61
N PHE A 118 27.98 -4.56 18.40
CA PHE A 118 27.86 -5.50 19.52
C PHE A 118 27.86 -6.96 19.07
N HIS A 119 27.12 -7.30 18.01
CA HIS A 119 27.12 -8.66 17.44
C HIS A 119 28.52 -9.07 16.97
N LYS A 120 29.29 -8.12 16.43
CA LYS A 120 30.68 -8.30 15.99
C LYS A 120 31.69 -8.25 17.13
N LYS A 121 31.25 -8.01 18.38
CA LYS A 121 32.10 -7.83 19.57
C LYS A 121 33.07 -6.64 19.47
N ASP A 122 32.78 -5.68 18.59
CA ASP A 122 33.51 -4.42 18.47
C ASP A 122 32.90 -3.36 19.40
N PHE A 123 33.22 -3.48 20.69
CA PHE A 123 32.65 -2.62 21.72
C PHE A 123 33.09 -1.16 21.59
N THR A 124 34.29 -0.91 21.07
CA THR A 124 34.80 0.44 20.82
C THR A 124 33.97 1.14 19.75
N LYS A 125 33.70 0.44 18.64
CA LYS A 125 32.83 0.98 17.59
C LYS A 125 31.38 1.10 18.02
N ALA A 126 30.88 0.18 18.85
CA ALA A 126 29.55 0.30 19.44
C ALA A 126 29.41 1.58 20.27
N GLN A 127 30.42 1.91 21.10
CA GLN A 127 30.44 3.15 21.89
C GLN A 127 30.48 4.41 21.01
N TYR A 128 31.18 4.38 19.87
CA TYR A 128 31.22 5.51 18.94
C TYR A 128 29.83 5.87 18.38
N TRP A 129 28.97 4.85 18.19
CA TRP A 129 27.63 5.06 17.67
C TRP A 129 26.62 5.56 18.71
N LEU A 130 26.86 5.35 20.01
CA LEU A 130 25.98 5.83 21.09
C LEU A 130 26.24 7.30 21.44
#